data_AF-A0AAU4KQL0-F1
#
_entry.id   AF-A0AAU4KQL0-F1
#
_cell.length_a   1.000
_cell.length_b   1.000
_cell.length_c   1.000
_cell.angle_alpha   90.00
_cell.angle_beta   90.00
_cell.angle_gamma   90.00
#
_symmetry.space_group_name_H-M   'P 1'
#
loop_
_entity.id
_entity.type
_entity.pdbx_description
1 polymer ?
#
loop_
_entity_poly.entity_id
_entity_poly.type
_entity_poly.pdbx_seq_one_letter_code
_entity_poly.pdbx_strand_id
1 'polypeptide(L)'
;MRKPLDLLSIAAMAVTVLAFAATAPLTAVATSPALVMAAGRNVLGFLTLGPLVLWRRRAQLTALLTRRSMRRPLAYSVLAGTCLAAHFATFMPSTRLTSVAMATALVSTQPVWQAVISAAQGERIAPRAWLGLAVAVAGAAVAGGGDYGNGGKALLGDLLALLGAIALAAYTAFSARARTHIGTPVHSVICSLVCSLELIIVCLATGTGGPRLDGRTVLALLGLLVLPQLLGLVSLNFSLGRAPATVVSVALLMEAPLAAFIAWAAMGQVPSGTAWLGLAMITGGVTVVVVGDARAGRGAVAALPDEATGNPAVDALPIITLDRTAIDELHGAIFATAHAGRHAEAARTARALHTTAVRGHGLGSPQAIHWTEVRAVLARIADDPALACELWLSAAHFRLGLRGADHNPAEVRACLDRALHEWSRVKDNAAISELARPLLLLYGSVADHRPEAAEAIRRRLRRRGINSPAIPA
;
A
#
# COMPACT_ATOMS: atom_id res chain seq x y z
N MET A 1 17.05 -9.60 19.18
CA MET A 1 16.11 -8.87 20.05
C MET A 1 15.69 -7.61 19.30
N ARG A 2 14.41 -7.45 18.94
CA ARG A 2 13.95 -6.25 18.21
C ARG A 2 14.23 -5.01 19.07
N LYS A 3 14.88 -3.98 18.50
CA LYS A 3 15.00 -2.70 19.21
C LYS A 3 13.60 -2.21 19.58
N PRO A 4 13.41 -1.68 20.80
CA PRO A 4 12.15 -1.02 21.15
C PRO A 4 11.91 0.13 20.17
N LEU A 5 10.65 0.32 19.78
CA LEU A 5 10.27 1.46 18.94
C LEU A 5 10.70 2.76 19.64
N ASP A 6 11.32 3.68 18.91
CA ASP A 6 11.66 4.99 19.46
C ASP A 6 10.37 5.77 19.78
N LEU A 7 10.43 6.59 20.83
CA LEU A 7 9.28 7.38 21.31
C LEU A 7 8.64 8.21 20.19
N LEU A 8 9.46 8.69 19.25
CA LEU A 8 9.00 9.47 18.11
C LEU A 8 8.15 8.66 17.12
N SER A 9 8.48 7.39 16.86
CA SER A 9 7.64 6.53 16.01
C SER A 9 6.33 6.17 16.70
N ILE A 10 6.38 5.93 18.02
CA ILE A 10 5.17 5.67 18.82
C ILE A 10 4.25 6.90 18.78
N ALA A 11 4.81 8.10 18.99
CA ALA A 11 4.06 9.35 18.93
C ALA A 11 3.46 9.59 17.53
N ALA A 12 4.24 9.36 16.46
CA ALA A 12 3.74 9.49 15.09
C ALA A 12 2.60 8.52 14.77
N MET A 13 2.71 7.26 15.21
CA MET A 13 1.64 6.27 15.06
C MET A 13 0.38 6.69 15.83
N ALA A 14 0.54 7.17 17.07
CA ALA A 14 -0.59 7.66 17.87
C ALA A 14 -1.29 8.85 17.18
N VAL A 15 -0.52 9.79 16.63
CA VAL A 15 -1.04 10.91 15.84
C VAL A 15 -1.80 10.41 14.61
N THR A 16 -1.28 9.41 13.89
CA THR A 16 -1.98 8.82 12.73
C THR A 16 -3.34 8.25 13.12
N VAL A 17 -3.38 7.41 14.17
CA VAL A 17 -4.62 6.75 14.63
C VAL A 17 -5.63 7.80 15.11
N LEU A 18 -5.20 8.79 15.91
CA LEU A 18 -6.05 9.88 16.39
C LEU A 18 -6.61 10.72 15.23
N ALA A 19 -5.77 11.06 14.26
CA ALA A 19 -6.15 11.87 13.11
C ALA A 19 -7.20 11.16 12.24
N PHE A 20 -7.07 9.85 12.02
CA PHE A 20 -8.05 9.07 11.26
C PHE A 20 -9.33 8.83 12.06
N ALA A 21 -9.23 8.49 13.35
CA ALA A 21 -10.38 8.28 14.23
C ALA A 21 -11.27 9.53 14.37
N ALA A 22 -10.71 10.73 14.22
CA ALA A 22 -11.46 11.99 14.22
C ALA A 22 -12.41 12.15 13.01
N THR A 23 -12.26 11.37 11.94
CA THR A 23 -13.02 11.52 10.67
C THR A 23 -14.53 11.41 10.86
N ALA A 24 -15.00 10.35 11.51
CA ALA A 24 -16.43 10.11 11.68
C ALA A 24 -17.08 11.14 12.63
N PRO A 25 -16.50 11.46 13.81
CA PRO A 25 -17.00 12.53 14.68
C PRO A 25 -17.06 13.90 14.00
N LEU A 26 -16.01 14.32 13.29
CA LEU A 26 -15.98 15.59 12.55
C LEU A 26 -17.07 15.66 11.48
N THR A 27 -17.31 14.53 10.80
CA THR A 27 -18.38 14.42 9.80
C THR A 27 -19.75 14.50 10.44
N ALA A 28 -19.92 13.94 11.64
CA ALA A 28 -21.20 13.86 12.33
C ALA A 28 -21.62 15.17 13.02
N VAL A 29 -20.67 16.02 13.43
CA VAL A 29 -20.97 17.36 13.99
C VAL A 29 -21.29 18.43 12.94
N ALA A 30 -21.01 18.14 11.66
CA ALA A 30 -21.34 19.05 10.57
C ALA A 30 -22.86 19.11 10.33
N THR A 31 -23.36 20.29 9.96
CA THR A 31 -24.78 20.46 9.62
C THR A 31 -25.09 19.99 8.20
N SER A 32 -24.09 19.98 7.33
CA SER A 32 -24.19 19.40 6.00
C SER A 32 -24.38 17.87 6.04
N PRO A 33 -25.12 17.28 5.10
CA PRO A 33 -25.25 15.83 5.00
C PRO A 33 -23.87 15.14 4.91
N ALA A 34 -23.74 13.95 5.50
CA ALA A 34 -22.46 13.23 5.56
C ALA A 34 -21.88 12.92 4.17
N LEU A 35 -22.74 12.67 3.18
CA LEU A 35 -22.33 12.46 1.79
C LEU A 35 -21.73 13.75 1.16
N VAL A 36 -22.30 14.92 1.49
CA VAL A 36 -21.78 16.22 1.06
C VAL A 36 -20.44 16.52 1.74
N MET A 37 -20.29 16.15 3.01
CA MET A 37 -19.01 16.23 3.71
C MET A 37 -17.94 15.33 3.05
N ALA A 38 -18.32 14.11 2.66
CA ALA A 38 -17.45 13.20 1.92
C ALA A 38 -17.03 13.77 0.55
N ALA A 39 -17.96 14.36 -0.20
CA ALA A 39 -17.64 15.04 -1.45
C ALA A 39 -16.69 16.23 -1.20
N GLY A 40 -17.02 17.08 -0.22
CA GLY A 40 -16.26 18.28 0.13
C GLY A 40 -14.80 17.98 0.51
N ARG A 41 -14.54 16.97 1.34
CA ARG A 41 -13.15 16.60 1.69
C ARG A 41 -12.33 16.12 0.48
N ASN A 42 -12.96 15.40 -0.46
CA ASN A 42 -12.29 14.93 -1.67
C ASN A 42 -12.05 16.08 -2.66
N VAL A 43 -13.00 17.01 -2.78
CA VAL A 43 -12.79 18.29 -3.51
C VAL A 43 -11.60 19.04 -2.91
N LEU A 44 -11.54 19.22 -1.59
CA LEU A 44 -10.41 19.88 -0.93
C LEU A 44 -9.08 19.15 -1.17
N GLY A 45 -9.09 17.81 -1.17
CA GLY A 45 -7.91 17.01 -1.52
C GLY A 45 -7.42 17.25 -2.94
N PHE A 46 -8.35 17.27 -3.89
CA PHE A 46 -8.04 17.61 -5.28
C PHE A 46 -7.56 19.05 -5.42
N LEU A 47 -8.20 20.03 -4.79
CA LEU A 47 -7.83 21.45 -4.90
C LEU A 47 -6.50 21.78 -4.23
N THR A 48 -6.10 21.03 -3.19
CA THR A 48 -4.82 21.23 -2.50
C THR A 48 -3.67 20.54 -3.23
N LEU A 49 -3.82 19.27 -3.62
CA LEU A 49 -2.75 18.51 -4.28
C LEU A 49 -2.71 18.68 -5.80
N GLY A 50 -3.86 18.96 -6.42
CA GLY A 50 -4.03 19.09 -7.87
C GLY A 50 -3.13 20.16 -8.50
N PRO A 51 -3.13 21.42 -8.02
CA PRO A 51 -2.25 22.47 -8.54
C PRO A 51 -0.77 22.12 -8.39
N LEU A 52 -0.37 21.51 -7.27
CA LEU A 52 1.01 21.08 -7.04
C LEU A 52 1.42 19.97 -8.02
N VAL A 53 0.53 19.01 -8.27
CA VAL A 53 0.75 17.92 -9.24
C VAL A 53 0.77 18.47 -10.67
N LEU A 54 -0.14 19.37 -11.02
CA LEU A 54 -0.16 20.07 -12.31
C LEU A 54 1.12 20.88 -12.51
N TRP A 55 1.69 21.48 -11.47
CA TRP A 55 2.95 22.20 -11.59
C TRP A 55 4.15 21.26 -11.68
N ARG A 56 4.33 20.35 -10.73
CA ARG A 56 5.56 19.55 -10.55
C ARG A 56 5.58 18.22 -11.29
N ARG A 57 4.46 17.75 -11.84
CA ARG A 57 4.32 16.44 -12.49
C ARG A 57 3.67 16.51 -13.87
N ARG A 58 3.80 17.66 -14.55
CA ARG A 58 3.33 17.90 -15.93
C ARG A 58 3.67 16.76 -16.88
N ALA A 59 4.94 16.33 -16.91
CA ALA A 59 5.39 15.26 -17.80
C ALA A 59 4.67 13.93 -17.55
N GLN A 60 4.39 13.59 -16.28
CA GLN A 60 3.64 12.37 -15.92
C GLN A 60 2.17 12.49 -16.33
N LEU A 61 1.55 13.65 -16.14
CA LEU A 61 0.18 13.91 -16.60
C LEU A 61 0.06 13.85 -18.12
N THR A 62 0.99 14.49 -18.84
CA THR A 62 1.04 14.41 -20.30
C THR A 62 1.21 12.97 -20.76
N ALA A 63 2.07 12.19 -20.11
CA ALA A 63 2.24 10.77 -20.41
C ALA A 63 0.96 9.96 -20.19
N LEU A 64 0.19 10.24 -19.13
CA LEU A 64 -1.11 9.59 -18.88
C LEU A 64 -2.11 9.85 -20.02
N LEU A 65 -2.14 11.07 -20.54
CA LEU A 65 -3.08 11.48 -21.60
C LEU A 65 -2.65 11.04 -23.00
N THR A 66 -1.33 10.97 -23.27
CA THR A 66 -0.79 10.75 -24.62
C THR A 66 -0.33 9.32 -24.87
N ARG A 67 0.24 8.62 -23.87
CA ARG A 67 0.84 7.30 -24.06
C ARG A 67 -0.18 6.19 -23.89
N ARG A 68 -0.33 5.34 -24.91
CA ARG A 68 -1.24 4.17 -24.87
C ARG A 68 -0.90 3.18 -23.75
N SER A 69 0.37 3.05 -23.39
CA SER A 69 0.84 2.21 -22.28
C SER A 69 0.26 2.63 -20.92
N MET A 70 -0.09 3.91 -20.77
CA MET A 70 -0.61 4.47 -19.52
C MET A 70 -2.13 4.36 -19.37
N ARG A 71 -2.86 3.91 -20.40
CA ARG A 71 -4.33 3.76 -20.35
C ARG A 71 -4.78 2.77 -19.28
N ARG A 72 -4.08 1.64 -19.13
CA ARG A 72 -4.39 0.63 -18.11
C ARG A 72 -4.12 1.15 -16.68
N PRO A 73 -2.93 1.70 -16.37
CA PRO A 73 -2.69 2.35 -15.08
C PRO A 73 -3.69 3.47 -14.75
N LEU A 74 -4.06 4.29 -15.74
CA LEU A 74 -5.07 5.33 -15.58
C LEU A 74 -6.44 4.72 -15.26
N ALA A 75 -6.87 3.70 -16.01
CA ALA A 75 -8.12 2.99 -15.75
C ALA A 75 -8.15 2.40 -14.32
N TYR A 76 -7.05 1.81 -13.85
CA TYR A 76 -6.97 1.36 -12.45
C TYR A 76 -7.06 2.51 -11.44
N SER A 77 -6.52 3.70 -11.75
CA SER A 77 -6.68 4.87 -10.88
C SER A 77 -8.11 5.40 -10.86
N VAL A 78 -8.79 5.39 -12.01
CA VAL A 78 -10.21 5.77 -12.10
C VAL A 78 -11.07 4.76 -11.34
N LEU A 79 -10.89 3.46 -11.58
CA LEU A 79 -11.60 2.40 -10.85
C LEU A 79 -11.35 2.48 -9.35
N ALA A 80 -10.13 2.79 -8.92
CA ALA A 80 -9.84 3.04 -7.51
C ALA A 80 -10.66 4.24 -6.99
N GLY A 81 -10.67 5.36 -7.71
CA GLY A 81 -11.52 6.52 -7.37
C GLY A 81 -13.00 6.18 -7.28
N THR A 82 -13.52 5.38 -8.21
CA THR A 82 -14.91 4.90 -8.20
C THR A 82 -15.21 3.99 -7.01
N CYS A 83 -14.31 3.05 -6.70
CA CYS A 83 -14.43 2.22 -5.50
C CYS A 83 -14.40 3.07 -4.22
N LEU A 84 -13.59 4.12 -4.19
CA LEU A 84 -13.56 5.07 -3.07
C LEU A 84 -14.87 5.87 -2.95
N ALA A 85 -15.47 6.28 -4.08
CA ALA A 85 -16.78 6.91 -4.10
C ALA A 85 -17.86 5.95 -3.58
N ALA A 86 -17.88 4.71 -4.07
CA ALA A 86 -18.80 3.67 -3.62
C ALA A 86 -18.65 3.37 -2.11
N HIS A 87 -17.42 3.38 -1.60
CA HIS A 87 -17.15 3.28 -0.16
C HIS A 87 -17.85 4.42 0.60
N PHE A 88 -17.63 5.68 0.22
CA PHE A 88 -18.27 6.80 0.91
C PHE A 88 -19.79 6.83 0.74
N ALA A 89 -20.29 6.48 -0.45
CA ALA A 89 -21.72 6.44 -0.75
C ALA A 89 -22.48 5.37 0.05
N THR A 90 -21.81 4.31 0.47
CA THR A 90 -22.39 3.25 1.31
C THR A 90 -22.12 3.45 2.79
N PHE A 91 -20.91 3.89 3.16
CA PHE A 91 -20.51 4.14 4.54
C PHE A 91 -21.22 5.34 5.17
N MET A 92 -21.36 6.47 4.45
CA MET A 92 -21.97 7.66 5.05
C MET A 92 -23.44 7.42 5.46
N PRO A 93 -24.29 6.78 4.64
CA PRO A 93 -25.63 6.38 5.08
C PRO A 93 -25.63 5.31 6.17
N SER A 94 -24.70 4.35 6.17
CA SER A 94 -24.68 3.29 7.18
C SER A 94 -24.54 3.83 8.60
N THR A 95 -23.68 4.84 8.81
CA THR A 95 -23.51 5.50 10.12
C THR A 95 -24.76 6.18 10.68
N ARG A 96 -25.80 6.37 9.85
CA ARG A 96 -27.11 6.92 10.27
C ARG A 96 -28.19 5.85 10.41
N LEU A 97 -28.02 4.71 9.75
CA LEU A 97 -28.96 3.58 9.76
C LEU A 97 -28.63 2.57 10.87
N THR A 98 -27.35 2.46 11.22
CA THR A 98 -26.82 1.73 12.37
C THR A 98 -25.97 2.68 13.23
N SER A 99 -25.38 2.19 14.32
CA SER A 99 -24.49 3.01 15.15
C SER A 99 -23.16 3.30 14.44
N VAL A 100 -22.55 4.46 14.74
CA VAL A 100 -21.21 4.83 14.21
C VAL A 100 -20.19 3.76 14.57
N ALA A 101 -20.23 3.26 15.81
CA ALA A 101 -19.37 2.18 16.27
C ALA A 101 -19.53 0.92 15.41
N MET A 102 -20.76 0.52 15.07
CA MET A 102 -21.01 -0.66 14.23
C MET A 102 -20.52 -0.48 12.81
N ALA A 103 -20.89 0.62 12.17
CA ALA A 103 -20.48 0.93 10.81
C ALA A 103 -18.95 0.96 10.67
N THR A 104 -18.25 1.60 11.62
CA THR A 104 -16.78 1.67 11.62
C THR A 104 -16.14 0.30 11.90
N ALA A 105 -16.72 -0.50 12.81
CA ALA A 105 -16.25 -1.86 13.08
C ALA A 105 -16.37 -2.76 11.84
N LEU A 106 -17.50 -2.71 11.13
CA LEU A 106 -17.72 -3.45 9.88
C LEU A 106 -16.78 -3.00 8.77
N VAL A 107 -16.54 -1.70 8.60
CA VAL A 107 -15.55 -1.20 7.63
C VAL A 107 -14.12 -1.65 7.97
N SER A 108 -13.81 -1.81 9.25
CA SER A 108 -12.49 -2.28 9.70
C SER A 108 -12.19 -3.73 9.30
N THR A 109 -13.17 -4.47 8.77
CA THR A 109 -12.93 -5.76 8.10
C THR A 109 -12.40 -5.60 6.66
N GLN A 110 -12.02 -4.40 6.22
CA GLN A 110 -11.42 -4.19 4.90
C GLN A 110 -10.19 -5.10 4.62
N PRO A 111 -9.25 -5.34 5.55
CA PRO A 111 -8.12 -6.24 5.30
C PRO A 111 -8.52 -7.70 5.03
N VAL A 112 -9.66 -8.11 5.59
CA VAL A 112 -10.29 -9.42 5.34
C VAL A 112 -10.69 -9.55 3.87
N TRP A 113 -11.38 -8.54 3.34
CA TRP A 113 -11.78 -8.50 1.94
C TRP A 113 -10.58 -8.34 1.00
N GLN A 114 -9.56 -7.62 1.43
CA GLN A 114 -8.30 -7.52 0.69
C GLN A 114 -7.61 -8.89 0.55
N ALA A 115 -7.57 -9.68 1.63
CA ALA A 115 -7.04 -11.04 1.57
C ALA A 115 -7.84 -11.90 0.58
N VAL A 116 -9.18 -11.87 0.63
CA VAL A 116 -10.04 -12.60 -0.33
C VAL A 116 -9.75 -12.18 -1.78
N ILE A 117 -9.61 -10.88 -2.04
CA ILE A 117 -9.24 -10.36 -3.37
C ILE A 117 -7.86 -10.88 -3.80
N SER A 118 -6.87 -10.92 -2.91
CA SER A 118 -5.55 -11.51 -3.17
C SER A 118 -5.63 -13.00 -3.50
N ALA A 119 -6.39 -13.81 -2.74
CA ALA A 119 -6.61 -15.22 -3.07
C ALA A 119 -7.27 -15.40 -4.44
N ALA A 120 -8.28 -14.59 -4.76
CA ALA A 120 -8.93 -14.62 -6.07
C ALA A 120 -7.98 -14.24 -7.22
N GLN A 121 -6.89 -13.52 -6.93
CA GLN A 121 -5.81 -13.21 -7.87
C GLN A 121 -4.73 -14.30 -7.94
N GLY A 122 -4.89 -15.41 -7.21
CA GLY A 122 -3.96 -16.54 -7.20
C GLY A 122 -2.85 -16.46 -6.15
N GLU A 123 -2.90 -15.48 -5.24
CA GLU A 123 -1.94 -15.39 -4.14
C GLU A 123 -2.24 -16.43 -3.05
N ARG A 124 -1.20 -17.07 -2.51
CA ARG A 124 -1.35 -18.06 -1.44
C ARG A 124 -1.48 -17.37 -0.09
N ILE A 125 -2.67 -17.42 0.49
CA ILE A 125 -2.94 -16.93 1.84
C ILE A 125 -2.47 -17.98 2.86
N ALA A 126 -1.74 -17.55 3.89
CA ALA A 126 -1.36 -18.43 4.98
C ALA A 126 -2.60 -18.96 5.73
N PRO A 127 -2.66 -20.25 6.12
CA PRO A 127 -3.84 -20.84 6.80
C PRO A 127 -4.30 -20.06 8.04
N ARG A 128 -3.36 -19.50 8.79
CA ARG A 128 -3.62 -18.61 9.94
C ARG A 128 -4.40 -17.33 9.61
N ALA A 129 -4.26 -16.79 8.39
CA ALA A 129 -5.04 -15.64 7.98
C ALA A 129 -6.52 -16.00 7.75
N TRP A 130 -6.84 -17.25 7.39
CA TRP A 130 -8.24 -17.72 7.36
C TRP A 130 -8.86 -17.78 8.76
N LEU A 131 -8.08 -18.15 9.79
CA LEU A 131 -8.54 -18.09 11.19
C LEU A 131 -8.80 -16.63 11.62
N GLY A 132 -7.86 -15.73 11.34
CA GLY A 132 -8.02 -14.30 11.65
C GLY A 132 -9.24 -13.70 10.94
N LEU A 133 -9.47 -14.10 9.69
CA LEU A 133 -10.65 -13.77 8.91
C LEU A 133 -11.94 -14.27 9.58
N ALA A 134 -12.01 -15.55 9.95
CA ALA A 134 -13.17 -16.12 10.63
C ALA A 134 -13.49 -15.39 11.95
N VAL A 135 -12.46 -15.08 12.75
CA VAL A 135 -12.62 -14.34 14.02
C VAL A 135 -13.11 -12.92 13.77
N ALA A 136 -12.60 -12.22 12.75
CA ALA A 136 -13.05 -10.87 12.42
C ALA A 136 -14.50 -10.85 11.93
N VAL A 137 -14.90 -11.82 11.11
CA VAL A 137 -16.29 -11.98 10.64
C VAL A 137 -17.23 -12.34 11.81
N ALA A 138 -16.82 -13.24 12.69
CA ALA A 138 -17.58 -13.55 13.90
C ALA A 138 -17.69 -12.33 14.83
N GLY A 139 -16.61 -11.55 14.95
CA GLY A 139 -16.60 -10.30 15.70
C GLY A 139 -17.56 -9.26 15.14
N ALA A 140 -17.65 -9.13 13.82
CA ALA A 140 -18.66 -8.30 13.15
C ALA A 140 -20.09 -8.75 13.47
N ALA A 141 -20.36 -10.06 13.46
CA ALA A 141 -21.67 -10.59 13.83
C ALA A 141 -22.02 -10.37 15.31
N VAL A 142 -21.03 -10.51 16.21
CA VAL A 142 -21.20 -10.25 17.64
C VAL A 142 -21.34 -8.77 17.93
N ALA A 143 -20.59 -7.92 17.23
CA ALA A 143 -20.69 -6.47 17.35
C ALA A 143 -22.12 -6.04 17.01
N GLY A 144 -22.65 -6.49 15.85
CA GLY A 144 -24.02 -6.22 15.43
C GLY A 144 -25.09 -6.89 16.31
N GLY A 145 -24.67 -7.65 17.32
CA GLY A 145 -25.47 -8.57 18.10
C GLY A 145 -26.70 -7.94 18.75
N GLY A 146 -27.87 -8.43 18.30
CA GLY A 146 -29.08 -8.54 19.11
C GLY A 146 -30.15 -7.48 18.88
N ASP A 147 -29.92 -6.45 18.06
CA ASP A 147 -30.92 -5.41 17.81
C ASP A 147 -31.91 -5.78 16.69
N TYR A 148 -32.38 -7.04 16.68
CA TYR A 148 -33.50 -7.49 15.84
C TYR A 148 -34.81 -6.73 16.15
N GLY A 149 -34.82 -5.91 17.22
CA GLY A 149 -35.93 -5.06 17.63
C GLY A 149 -36.04 -3.71 16.89
N ASN A 150 -34.97 -3.24 16.22
CA ASN A 150 -34.96 -1.90 15.59
C ASN A 150 -35.45 -1.85 14.13
N GLY A 151 -36.02 -2.94 13.61
CA GLY A 151 -36.58 -3.01 12.26
C GLY A 151 -35.50 -3.00 11.16
N GLY A 152 -35.85 -3.43 9.94
CA GLY A 152 -34.91 -3.69 8.85
C GLY A 152 -33.96 -2.55 8.41
N LYS A 153 -34.06 -1.35 9.00
CA LYS A 153 -33.13 -0.22 8.77
C LYS A 153 -31.73 -0.48 9.33
N ALA A 154 -31.62 -1.06 10.53
CA ALA A 154 -30.31 -1.36 11.13
C ALA A 154 -29.54 -2.39 10.28
N LEU A 155 -30.23 -3.47 9.86
CA LEU A 155 -29.66 -4.48 8.97
C LEU A 155 -29.22 -3.88 7.62
N LEU A 156 -30.02 -2.99 7.03
CA LEU A 156 -29.62 -2.28 5.81
C LEU A 156 -28.36 -1.43 6.05
N GLY A 157 -28.26 -0.76 7.20
CA GLY A 157 -27.06 -0.03 7.61
C GLY A 157 -25.83 -0.93 7.68
N ASP A 158 -25.94 -2.08 8.32
CA ASP A 158 -24.82 -3.04 8.46
C ASP A 158 -24.39 -3.61 7.09
N LEU A 159 -25.34 -3.94 6.21
CA LEU A 159 -25.06 -4.39 4.85
C LEU A 159 -24.35 -3.30 4.03
N LEU A 160 -24.77 -2.04 4.15
CA LEU A 160 -24.11 -0.91 3.51
C LEU A 160 -22.68 -0.70 4.05
N ALA A 161 -22.46 -0.86 5.35
CA ALA A 161 -21.11 -0.77 5.93
C ALA A 161 -20.20 -1.89 5.39
N LEU A 162 -20.72 -3.11 5.23
CA LEU A 162 -19.98 -4.23 4.66
C LEU A 162 -19.63 -4.01 3.19
N LEU A 163 -20.58 -3.50 2.39
CA LEU A 163 -20.31 -3.08 1.01
C LEU A 163 -19.24 -1.98 0.96
N GLY A 164 -19.26 -1.05 1.92
CA GLY A 164 -18.23 -0.04 2.09
C GLY A 164 -16.85 -0.65 2.36
N ALA A 165 -16.77 -1.71 3.18
CA ALA A 165 -15.53 -2.44 3.45
C ALA A 165 -14.96 -3.12 2.19
N ILE A 166 -15.83 -3.76 1.40
CA ILE A 166 -15.46 -4.41 0.13
C ILE A 166 -14.99 -3.38 -0.88
N ALA A 167 -15.71 -2.27 -1.02
CA ALA A 167 -15.36 -1.18 -1.92
C ALA A 167 -14.00 -0.58 -1.54
N LEU A 168 -13.73 -0.39 -0.24
CA LEU A 168 -12.43 0.09 0.24
C LEU A 168 -11.31 -0.93 -0.04
N ALA A 169 -11.56 -2.23 0.10
CA ALA A 169 -10.61 -3.27 -0.27
C ALA A 169 -10.31 -3.26 -1.79
N ALA A 170 -11.35 -3.14 -2.62
CA ALA A 170 -11.21 -3.01 -4.07
C ALA A 170 -10.42 -1.74 -4.46
N TYR A 171 -10.67 -0.61 -3.80
CA TYR A 171 -9.86 0.61 -3.91
C TYR A 171 -8.39 0.30 -3.69
N THR A 172 -8.03 -0.34 -2.56
CA THR A 172 -6.62 -0.65 -2.27
C THR A 172 -5.98 -1.58 -3.31
N ALA A 173 -6.72 -2.56 -3.83
CA ALA A 173 -6.24 -3.48 -4.86
C ALA A 173 -5.99 -2.77 -6.20
N PHE A 174 -6.92 -1.93 -6.65
CA PHE A 174 -6.73 -1.13 -7.86
C PHE A 174 -5.63 -0.07 -7.68
N SER A 175 -5.54 0.56 -6.51
CA SER A 175 -4.46 1.47 -6.16
C SER A 175 -3.09 0.79 -6.19
N ALA A 176 -2.97 -0.45 -5.71
CA ALA A 176 -1.73 -1.22 -5.81
C ALA A 176 -1.33 -1.42 -7.28
N ARG A 177 -2.26 -1.83 -8.14
CA ARG A 177 -2.01 -1.99 -9.58
C ARG A 177 -1.68 -0.67 -10.27
N ALA A 178 -2.38 0.42 -9.98
CA ALA A 178 -2.10 1.73 -10.54
C ALA A 178 -0.70 2.25 -10.13
N ARG A 179 -0.34 2.10 -8.85
CA ARG A 179 0.93 2.58 -8.29
C ARG A 179 2.16 1.79 -8.72
N THR A 180 1.98 0.70 -9.46
CA THR A 180 3.09 0.08 -10.18
C THR A 180 3.66 1.00 -11.26
N HIS A 181 2.85 1.89 -11.86
CA HIS A 181 3.29 2.78 -12.95
C HIS A 181 3.02 4.27 -12.70
N ILE A 182 2.19 4.60 -11.71
CA ILE A 182 1.80 5.98 -11.40
C ILE A 182 2.32 6.35 -10.02
N GLY A 183 2.94 7.54 -9.93
CA GLY A 183 3.39 8.10 -8.66
C GLY A 183 2.22 8.35 -7.69
N THR A 184 2.49 8.26 -6.39
CA THR A 184 1.45 8.40 -5.35
C THR A 184 0.67 9.73 -5.43
N PRO A 185 1.32 10.90 -5.63
CA PRO A 185 0.59 12.17 -5.71
C PRO A 185 -0.38 12.23 -6.89
N VAL A 186 0.03 11.76 -8.07
CA VAL A 186 -0.81 11.76 -9.27
C VAL A 186 -2.00 10.80 -9.10
N HIS A 187 -1.75 9.60 -8.60
CA HIS A 187 -2.81 8.64 -8.30
C HIS A 187 -3.83 9.20 -7.29
N SER A 188 -3.36 9.88 -6.24
CA SER A 188 -4.21 10.45 -5.20
C SER A 188 -5.10 11.59 -5.74
N VAL A 189 -4.56 12.45 -6.61
CA VAL A 189 -5.32 13.52 -7.27
C VAL A 189 -6.40 12.94 -8.18
N ILE A 190 -6.09 11.89 -8.96
CA ILE A 190 -7.08 11.21 -9.81
C ILE A 190 -8.19 10.59 -8.96
N CYS A 191 -7.85 9.87 -7.90
CA CYS A 191 -8.84 9.26 -7.01
C CYS A 191 -9.73 10.32 -6.35
N SER A 192 -9.13 11.41 -5.86
CA SER A 192 -9.86 12.51 -5.22
C SER A 192 -10.82 13.19 -6.20
N LEU A 193 -10.37 13.43 -7.45
CA LEU A 193 -11.21 14.00 -8.51
C LEU A 193 -12.39 13.09 -8.83
N VAL A 194 -12.13 11.84 -9.19
CA VAL A 194 -13.18 10.87 -9.56
C VAL A 194 -14.17 10.68 -8.42
N CYS A 195 -13.67 10.46 -7.20
CA CYS A 195 -14.50 10.31 -6.01
C CYS A 195 -15.37 11.55 -5.77
N SER A 196 -14.79 12.76 -5.87
CA SER A 196 -15.56 13.99 -5.69
C SER A 196 -16.67 14.16 -6.74
N LEU A 197 -16.38 13.91 -8.02
CA LEU A 197 -17.35 14.05 -9.10
C LEU A 197 -18.50 13.04 -8.96
N GLU A 198 -18.17 11.78 -8.70
CA GLU A 198 -19.17 10.74 -8.51
C GLU A 198 -20.03 11.00 -7.27
N LEU A 199 -19.45 11.41 -6.14
CA LEU A 199 -20.23 11.75 -4.95
C LEU A 199 -21.12 12.98 -5.16
N ILE A 200 -20.68 13.97 -5.93
CA ILE A 200 -21.53 15.10 -6.33
C ILE A 200 -22.71 14.61 -7.17
N ILE A 201 -22.46 13.72 -8.15
CA ILE A 201 -23.52 13.11 -8.96
C ILE A 201 -24.51 12.33 -8.08
N VAL A 202 -24.02 11.55 -7.12
CA VAL A 202 -24.89 10.82 -6.17
C VAL A 202 -25.70 11.79 -5.31
N CYS A 203 -25.10 12.89 -4.81
CA CYS A 203 -25.84 13.91 -4.06
C CYS A 203 -26.97 14.52 -4.89
N LEU A 204 -26.70 14.88 -6.15
CA LEU A 204 -27.69 15.42 -7.08
C LEU A 204 -28.80 14.41 -7.38
N ALA A 205 -28.44 13.15 -7.69
CA ALA A 205 -29.38 12.10 -8.04
C ALA A 205 -30.30 11.69 -6.87
N THR A 206 -29.80 11.76 -5.65
CA THR A 206 -30.56 11.43 -4.43
C THR A 206 -31.33 12.61 -3.85
N GLY A 207 -31.23 13.80 -4.45
CA GLY A 207 -31.80 15.02 -3.89
C GLY A 207 -31.18 15.41 -2.55
N THR A 208 -29.98 14.91 -2.25
CA THR A 208 -29.22 15.31 -1.07
C THR A 208 -28.75 16.74 -1.32
N GLY A 209 -29.48 17.71 -0.75
CA GLY A 209 -29.28 19.14 -1.01
C GLY A 209 -27.82 19.60 -0.89
N GLY A 210 -27.53 20.76 -1.47
CA GLY A 210 -26.17 21.32 -1.52
C GLY A 210 -25.53 21.59 -0.15
N PRO A 211 -24.22 21.93 -0.13
CA PRO A 211 -23.50 22.18 1.11
C PRO A 211 -24.13 23.34 1.90
N ARG A 212 -24.39 23.09 3.18
CA ARG A 212 -24.78 24.12 4.16
C ARG A 212 -23.50 24.67 4.76
N LEU A 213 -22.96 25.73 4.17
CA LEU A 213 -21.67 26.32 4.55
C LEU A 213 -21.78 27.23 5.79
N ASP A 214 -22.25 26.67 6.89
CA ASP A 214 -22.20 27.32 8.19
C ASP A 214 -20.81 27.13 8.84
N GLY A 215 -20.54 27.87 9.93
CA GLY A 215 -19.26 27.80 10.62
C GLY A 215 -18.89 26.40 11.10
N ARG A 216 -19.88 25.58 11.47
CA ARG A 216 -19.67 24.17 11.89
C ARG A 216 -19.22 23.28 10.73
N THR A 217 -19.91 23.35 9.59
CA THR A 217 -19.54 22.58 8.38
C THR A 217 -18.16 22.99 7.88
N VAL A 218 -17.87 24.29 7.84
CA VAL A 218 -16.57 24.79 7.39
C VAL A 218 -15.46 24.31 8.33
N LEU A 219 -15.64 24.45 9.65
CA LEU A 219 -14.66 23.98 10.63
C LEU A 219 -14.46 22.46 10.55
N ALA A 220 -15.52 21.69 10.34
CA ALA A 220 -15.42 20.25 10.14
C ALA A 220 -14.67 19.88 8.86
N LEU A 221 -14.93 20.55 7.73
CA LEU A 221 -14.21 20.34 6.47
C LEU A 221 -12.72 20.70 6.59
N LEU A 222 -12.39 21.80 7.26
CA LEU A 222 -11.02 22.19 7.56
C LEU A 222 -10.35 21.18 8.50
N GLY A 223 -11.06 20.71 9.52
CA GLY A 223 -10.60 19.65 10.42
C GLY A 223 -10.30 18.36 9.66
N LEU A 224 -11.18 17.93 8.75
CA LEU A 224 -10.97 16.77 7.89
C LEU A 224 -9.77 16.95 6.93
N LEU A 225 -9.55 18.16 6.42
CA LEU A 225 -8.39 18.45 5.59
C LEU A 225 -7.09 18.39 6.41
N VAL A 226 -7.04 19.05 7.57
CA VAL A 226 -5.82 19.17 8.36
C VAL A 226 -5.48 17.85 9.08
N LEU A 227 -6.45 17.24 9.75
CA LEU A 227 -6.22 16.08 10.60
C LEU A 227 -6.04 14.80 9.77
N PRO A 228 -7.07 14.11 9.25
CA PRO A 228 -6.85 12.86 8.55
C PRO A 228 -6.11 13.05 7.23
N GLN A 229 -6.36 14.13 6.48
CA GLN A 229 -5.87 14.23 5.10
C GLN A 229 -4.43 14.74 4.98
N LEU A 230 -3.99 15.67 5.84
CA LEU A 230 -2.61 16.14 5.83
C LEU A 230 -1.78 15.48 6.94
N LEU A 231 -2.15 15.70 8.20
CA LEU A 231 -1.37 15.23 9.35
C LEU A 231 -1.36 13.71 9.46
N GLY A 232 -2.51 13.06 9.28
CA GLY A 232 -2.67 11.61 9.32
C GLY A 232 -1.82 10.93 8.24
N LEU A 233 -1.90 11.40 6.99
CA LEU A 233 -1.10 10.85 5.90
C LEU A 233 0.40 11.13 6.04
N VAL A 234 0.82 12.31 6.51
CA VAL A 234 2.24 12.61 6.75
C VAL A 234 2.80 11.74 7.88
N SER A 235 2.10 11.67 9.01
CA SER A 235 2.50 10.84 10.16
C SER A 235 2.48 9.34 9.85
N LEU A 236 1.54 8.87 9.02
CA LEU A 236 1.50 7.50 8.54
C LEU A 236 2.75 7.17 7.72
N ASN A 237 3.09 8.03 6.75
CA ASN A 237 4.27 7.83 5.91
C ASN A 237 5.57 7.91 6.73
N PHE A 238 5.64 8.81 7.71
CA PHE A 238 6.75 8.88 8.65
C PHE A 238 6.89 7.58 9.46
N SER A 239 5.78 7.06 9.98
CA SER A 239 5.73 5.80 10.75
C SER A 239 6.15 4.60 9.89
N LEU A 240 5.69 4.53 8.63
CA LEU A 240 6.08 3.46 7.70
C LEU A 240 7.57 3.50 7.31
N GLY A 241 8.23 4.66 7.45
CA GLY A 241 9.68 4.78 7.26
C GLY A 241 10.50 4.23 8.42
N ARG A 242 9.93 4.14 9.63
CA ARG A 242 10.67 3.84 10.87
C ARG A 242 10.21 2.58 11.61
N ALA A 243 8.99 2.13 11.35
CA ALA A 243 8.40 0.94 11.95
C ALA A 243 7.97 -0.06 10.86
N PRO A 244 7.99 -1.38 11.15
CA PRO A 244 7.50 -2.36 10.20
C PRO A 244 6.05 -2.08 9.81
N ALA A 245 5.72 -2.18 8.51
CA ALA A 245 4.37 -1.93 8.02
C ALA A 245 3.28 -2.75 8.73
N THR A 246 3.62 -3.95 9.20
CA THR A 246 2.74 -4.79 10.04
C THR A 246 2.39 -4.11 11.36
N VAL A 247 3.36 -3.49 12.03
CA VAL A 247 3.17 -2.81 13.31
C VAL A 247 2.30 -1.57 13.12
N VAL A 248 2.61 -0.79 12.07
CA VAL A 248 1.80 0.39 11.71
C VAL A 248 0.37 -0.01 11.34
N SER A 249 0.20 -1.07 10.55
CA SER A 249 -1.13 -1.58 10.16
C SER A 249 -1.93 -2.10 11.35
N VAL A 250 -1.30 -2.81 12.29
CA VAL A 250 -1.96 -3.27 13.52
C VAL A 250 -2.36 -2.08 14.39
N ALA A 251 -1.53 -1.05 14.50
CA ALA A 251 -1.88 0.16 15.25
C ALA A 251 -3.07 0.91 14.63
N LEU A 252 -3.15 0.95 13.29
CA LEU A 252 -4.31 1.54 12.59
C LEU A 252 -5.62 0.81 12.90
N LEU A 253 -5.61 -0.46 13.30
CA LEU A 253 -6.82 -1.16 13.74
C LEU A 253 -7.45 -0.53 14.98
N MET A 254 -6.67 0.24 15.76
CA MET A 254 -7.18 1.00 16.91
C MET A 254 -8.03 2.20 16.50
N GLU A 255 -8.12 2.53 15.20
CA GLU A 255 -9.01 3.58 14.70
C GLU A 255 -10.47 3.31 15.07
N ALA A 256 -10.97 2.09 14.90
CA ALA A 256 -12.37 1.77 15.21
C ALA A 256 -12.71 1.85 16.70
N PRO A 257 -11.91 1.26 17.63
CA PRO A 257 -12.11 1.48 19.06
C PRO A 257 -12.06 2.93 19.47
N LEU A 258 -11.12 3.68 18.91
CA LEU A 258 -10.93 5.09 19.25
C LEU A 258 -12.06 5.95 18.70
N ALA A 259 -12.54 5.69 17.48
CA ALA A 259 -13.68 6.37 16.89
C ALA A 259 -14.96 6.10 17.71
N ALA A 260 -15.19 4.86 18.16
CA ALA A 260 -16.31 4.52 19.04
C ALA A 260 -16.21 5.26 20.38
N PHE A 261 -15.02 5.34 20.97
CA PHE A 261 -14.79 6.11 22.20
C PHE A 261 -15.05 7.61 22.00
N ILE A 262 -14.57 8.20 20.90
CA ILE A 262 -14.82 9.62 20.59
C ILE A 262 -16.32 9.86 20.35
N ALA A 263 -17.01 8.97 19.65
CA ALA A 263 -18.46 9.08 19.44
C ALA A 263 -19.24 8.98 20.77
N TRP A 264 -18.81 8.11 21.68
CA TRP A 264 -19.37 8.03 23.03
C TRP A 264 -19.15 9.34 23.80
N ALA A 265 -17.90 9.82 23.88
CA ALA A 265 -17.54 10.99 24.67
C ALA A 265 -18.11 12.30 24.12
N ALA A 266 -18.11 12.48 22.79
CA ALA A 266 -18.53 13.73 22.14
C ALA A 266 -20.02 13.75 21.78
N MET A 267 -20.66 12.58 21.62
CA MET A 267 -22.03 12.48 21.10
C MET A 267 -22.98 11.69 22.02
N GLY A 268 -22.49 11.16 23.14
CA GLY A 268 -23.29 10.36 24.07
C GLY A 268 -23.70 9.00 23.52
N GLN A 269 -23.12 8.53 22.41
CA GLN A 269 -23.44 7.24 21.82
C GLN A 269 -22.80 6.10 22.62
N VAL A 270 -23.50 5.58 23.63
CA VAL A 270 -23.02 4.46 24.44
C VAL A 270 -23.02 3.17 23.60
N PRO A 271 -21.85 2.57 23.30
CA PRO A 271 -21.82 1.30 22.59
C PRO A 271 -22.36 0.20 23.52
N SER A 272 -23.14 -0.74 22.97
CA SER A 272 -23.60 -1.90 23.73
C SER A 272 -22.42 -2.76 24.20
N GLY A 273 -22.61 -3.58 25.25
CA GLY A 273 -21.59 -4.52 25.70
C GLY A 273 -21.16 -5.51 24.60
N THR A 274 -22.10 -5.91 23.73
CA THR A 274 -21.84 -6.75 22.55
C THR A 274 -20.99 -6.03 21.49
N ALA A 275 -21.18 -4.71 21.30
CA ALA A 275 -20.35 -3.90 20.41
C ALA A 275 -18.88 -3.89 20.85
N TRP A 276 -18.60 -3.77 22.16
CA TRP A 276 -17.24 -3.84 22.69
C TRP A 276 -16.58 -5.20 22.49
N LEU A 277 -17.32 -6.29 22.73
CA LEU A 277 -16.83 -7.65 22.51
C LEU A 277 -16.52 -7.89 21.02
N GLY A 278 -17.45 -7.52 20.15
CA GLY A 278 -17.28 -7.68 18.70
C GLY A 278 -16.13 -6.85 18.15
N LEU A 279 -15.93 -5.63 18.67
CA LEU A 279 -14.78 -4.79 18.34
C LEU A 279 -13.45 -5.42 18.74
N ALA A 280 -13.38 -6.03 19.93
CA ALA A 280 -12.20 -6.77 20.40
C ALA A 280 -11.92 -8.00 19.50
N MET A 281 -12.96 -8.70 19.07
CA MET A 281 -12.84 -9.83 18.13
C MET A 281 -12.37 -9.36 16.75
N ILE A 282 -12.91 -8.27 16.21
CA ILE A 282 -12.49 -7.70 14.91
C ILE A 282 -11.03 -7.29 14.96
N THR A 283 -10.62 -6.51 15.97
CA THR A 283 -9.22 -6.09 16.12
C THR A 283 -8.28 -7.28 16.29
N GLY A 284 -8.66 -8.29 17.09
CA GLY A 284 -7.89 -9.53 17.24
C GLY A 284 -7.77 -10.34 15.95
N GLY A 285 -8.88 -10.56 15.25
CA GLY A 285 -8.94 -11.30 14.00
C GLY A 285 -8.14 -10.63 12.88
N VAL A 286 -8.32 -9.33 12.68
CA VAL A 286 -7.56 -8.56 11.67
C VAL A 286 -6.08 -8.52 12.02
N THR A 287 -5.70 -8.43 13.31
CA THR A 287 -4.30 -8.55 13.73
C THR A 287 -3.69 -9.89 13.31
N VAL A 288 -4.42 -10.99 13.46
CA VAL A 288 -3.96 -12.32 13.01
C VAL A 288 -3.76 -12.36 11.50
N VAL A 289 -4.66 -11.75 10.71
CA VAL A 289 -4.51 -11.63 9.23
C VAL A 289 -3.24 -10.86 8.88
N VAL A 290 -3.09 -9.65 9.43
CA VAL A 290 -1.98 -8.73 9.14
C VAL A 290 -0.63 -9.32 9.55
N VAL A 291 -0.55 -9.96 10.72
CA VAL A 291 0.66 -10.63 11.18
C VAL A 291 0.94 -11.91 10.39
N GLY A 292 -0.11 -12.64 10.01
CA GLY A 292 -0.01 -13.88 9.26
C GLY A 292 0.55 -13.67 7.85
N ASP A 293 0.09 -12.61 7.18
CA ASP A 293 0.55 -12.18 5.86
C ASP A 293 2.00 -11.67 5.91
N ALA A 294 2.32 -10.80 6.87
CA ALA A 294 3.66 -10.29 7.04
C ALA A 294 4.70 -11.36 7.44
N ARG A 295 4.28 -12.48 8.03
CA ARG A 295 5.16 -13.63 8.28
C ARG A 295 5.29 -14.55 7.07
N ALA A 296 4.29 -14.61 6.19
CA ALA A 296 4.38 -15.33 4.92
C ALA A 296 5.33 -14.59 3.96
N GLY A 297 5.21 -13.27 3.86
CA GLY A 297 6.16 -12.42 3.12
C GLY A 297 7.56 -12.38 3.74
N ARG A 298 7.70 -12.51 5.06
CA ARG A 298 9.01 -12.66 5.72
C ARG A 298 9.65 -14.02 5.51
N GLY A 299 8.89 -15.09 5.30
CA GLY A 299 9.47 -16.40 4.97
C GLY A 299 10.26 -16.40 3.66
N ALA A 300 9.90 -15.50 2.74
CA ALA A 300 10.61 -15.23 1.49
C ALA A 300 11.69 -14.13 1.60
N VAL A 301 11.86 -13.50 2.78
CA VAL A 301 12.80 -12.40 3.03
C VAL A 301 13.70 -12.68 4.25
N ALA A 302 13.58 -13.86 4.89
CA ALA A 302 14.22 -14.21 6.16
C ALA A 302 15.72 -14.54 6.05
N ALA A 303 16.39 -14.09 4.99
CA ALA A 303 17.84 -14.21 4.81
C ALA A 303 18.58 -12.86 4.98
N LEU A 304 18.16 -11.99 5.91
CA LEU A 304 18.88 -10.75 6.23
C LEU A 304 19.12 -10.58 7.74
N PRO A 305 20.35 -10.26 8.18
CA PRO A 305 20.63 -9.82 9.55
C PRO A 305 20.08 -8.41 9.84
N ASP A 306 19.70 -8.21 11.10
CA ASP A 306 18.98 -7.07 11.70
C ASP A 306 19.60 -5.68 11.39
N GLU A 307 18.81 -4.77 10.81
CA GLU A 307 19.15 -3.34 10.62
C GLU A 307 18.75 -2.52 11.84
N ALA A 308 19.69 -1.77 12.41
CA ALA A 308 19.39 -0.93 13.57
C ALA A 308 20.25 0.32 13.67
N THR A 309 20.13 1.28 12.74
CA THR A 309 20.40 2.74 12.93
C THR A 309 20.07 3.54 11.66
N GLY A 310 18.94 4.23 11.55
CA GLY A 310 18.61 5.07 10.39
C GLY A 310 19.20 6.50 10.50
N ASN A 311 19.69 7.06 9.39
CA ASN A 311 20.08 8.48 9.29
C ASN A 311 18.86 9.33 8.88
N PRO A 312 18.34 10.22 9.74
CA PRO A 312 17.11 10.97 9.50
C PRO A 312 17.19 11.99 8.35
N ALA A 313 18.37 12.33 7.84
CA ALA A 313 18.53 13.32 6.76
C ALA A 313 18.06 12.80 5.38
N VAL A 314 18.11 11.48 5.15
CA VAL A 314 17.78 10.89 3.83
C VAL A 314 16.28 10.61 3.70
N ASP A 315 15.61 10.30 4.81
CA ASP A 315 14.16 10.05 4.85
C ASP A 315 13.33 11.32 4.58
N ALA A 316 13.93 12.49 4.76
CA ALA A 316 13.33 13.80 4.54
C ALA A 316 13.56 14.36 3.13
N LEU A 317 14.24 13.63 2.22
CA LEU A 317 14.54 14.15 0.89
C LEU A 317 13.24 14.48 0.13
N PRO A 318 13.03 15.76 -0.24
CA PRO A 318 11.84 16.17 -0.97
C PRO A 318 11.80 15.48 -2.34
N ILE A 319 10.60 15.35 -2.90
CA ILE A 319 10.36 14.71 -4.21
C ILE A 319 10.87 15.63 -5.35
N ILE A 320 12.18 15.84 -5.38
CA ILE A 320 12.90 16.59 -6.41
C ILE A 320 13.25 15.59 -7.52
N THR A 321 12.92 15.95 -8.75
CA THR A 321 13.50 15.32 -9.94
C THR A 321 14.98 15.68 -9.94
N LEU A 322 15.81 14.78 -9.43
CA LEU A 322 17.26 14.91 -9.55
C LEU A 322 17.60 15.01 -11.03
N ASP A 323 18.37 16.02 -11.42
CA ASP A 323 18.92 16.09 -12.77
C ASP A 323 20.01 15.03 -12.95
N ARG A 324 20.48 14.86 -14.20
CA ARG A 324 21.42 13.78 -14.55
C ARG A 324 22.76 13.92 -13.81
N THR A 325 23.23 15.16 -13.65
CA THR A 325 24.44 15.52 -12.91
C THR A 325 24.33 15.17 -11.42
N ALA A 326 23.22 15.50 -10.78
CA ALA A 326 22.96 15.15 -9.39
C ALA A 326 22.86 13.63 -9.17
N ILE A 327 22.28 12.91 -10.15
CA ILE A 327 22.26 11.44 -10.13
C ILE A 327 23.68 10.87 -10.24
N ASP A 328 24.53 11.42 -11.11
CA ASP A 328 25.91 10.98 -11.29
C ASP A 328 26.78 11.25 -10.05
N GLU A 329 26.61 12.40 -9.41
CA GLU A 329 27.24 12.71 -8.11
C GLU A 329 26.79 11.75 -7.00
N LEU A 330 25.47 11.47 -6.92
CA LEU A 330 24.91 10.49 -5.99
C LEU A 330 25.46 9.08 -6.23
N HIS A 331 25.60 8.67 -7.50
CA HIS A 331 26.26 7.40 -7.83
C HIS A 331 27.70 7.40 -7.31
N GLY A 332 28.48 8.44 -7.62
CA GLY A 332 29.85 8.57 -7.17
C GLY A 332 29.98 8.44 -5.66
N ALA A 333 29.16 9.15 -4.90
CA ALA A 333 29.17 9.12 -3.44
C ALA A 333 28.78 7.75 -2.86
N ILE A 334 27.74 7.11 -3.40
CA ILE A 334 27.28 5.80 -2.93
C ILE A 334 28.32 4.71 -3.22
N PHE A 335 28.88 4.69 -4.44
CA PHE A 335 29.90 3.72 -4.80
C PHE A 335 31.20 3.96 -4.04
N ALA A 336 31.64 5.22 -3.84
CA ALA A 336 32.80 5.52 -3.01
C ALA A 336 32.61 4.99 -1.57
N THR A 337 31.42 5.18 -0.99
CA THR A 337 31.06 4.65 0.33
C THR A 337 31.11 3.12 0.37
N ALA A 338 30.61 2.46 -0.67
CA ALA A 338 30.64 1.00 -0.78
C ALA A 338 32.07 0.45 -0.90
N HIS A 339 32.92 1.08 -1.72
CA HIS A 339 34.33 0.68 -1.89
C HIS A 339 35.18 0.99 -0.65
N ALA A 340 34.76 1.94 0.18
CA ALA A 340 35.37 2.21 1.49
C ALA A 340 34.97 1.17 2.57
N GLY A 341 34.32 0.06 2.21
CA GLY A 341 33.88 -1.00 3.13
C GLY A 341 32.61 -0.68 3.93
N ARG A 342 32.01 0.50 3.74
CA ARG A 342 30.77 0.92 4.43
C ARG A 342 29.53 0.44 3.67
N HIS A 343 29.44 -0.86 3.43
CA HIS A 343 28.41 -1.48 2.57
C HIS A 343 26.97 -1.21 3.04
N ALA A 344 26.71 -1.34 4.34
CA ALA A 344 25.38 -1.09 4.90
C ALA A 344 24.93 0.37 4.73
N GLU A 345 25.85 1.33 4.83
CA GLU A 345 25.56 2.74 4.62
C GLU A 345 25.17 3.01 3.16
N ALA A 346 25.97 2.51 2.21
CA ALA A 346 25.68 2.63 0.78
C ALA A 346 24.34 1.97 0.40
N ALA A 347 24.07 0.78 0.94
CA ALA A 347 22.82 0.05 0.71
C ALA A 347 21.59 0.81 1.21
N ARG A 348 21.66 1.43 2.39
CA ARG A 348 20.59 2.28 2.95
C ARG A 348 20.32 3.50 2.07
N THR A 349 21.35 4.21 1.65
CA THR A 349 21.20 5.39 0.78
C THR A 349 20.53 5.01 -0.55
N ALA A 350 21.00 3.93 -1.20
CA ALA A 350 20.39 3.44 -2.43
C ALA A 350 18.95 2.95 -2.23
N ARG A 351 18.63 2.34 -1.06
CA ARG A 351 17.25 1.94 -0.70
C ARG A 351 16.33 3.13 -0.49
N ALA A 352 16.82 4.21 0.12
CA ALA A 352 16.06 5.43 0.29
C ALA A 352 15.74 6.09 -1.06
N LEU A 353 16.73 6.16 -1.95
CA LEU A 353 16.56 6.69 -3.31
C LEU A 353 15.60 5.84 -4.15
N HIS A 354 15.71 4.51 -4.07
CA HIS A 354 14.72 3.59 -4.64
C HIS A 354 13.31 3.90 -4.11
N THR A 355 13.16 4.01 -2.79
CA THR A 355 11.86 4.29 -2.16
C THR A 355 11.28 5.64 -2.59
N THR A 356 12.12 6.64 -2.78
CA THR A 356 11.72 7.95 -3.31
C THR A 356 11.33 7.87 -4.80
N ALA A 357 12.07 7.11 -5.61
CA ALA A 357 11.73 6.86 -7.01
C ALA A 357 10.38 6.14 -7.14
N VAL A 358 10.15 5.09 -6.35
CA VAL A 358 8.87 4.36 -6.30
C VAL A 358 7.72 5.29 -5.91
N ARG A 359 7.91 6.12 -4.86
CA ARG A 359 6.89 7.08 -4.41
C ARG A 359 6.55 8.11 -5.49
N GLY A 360 7.56 8.61 -6.20
CA GLY A 360 7.43 9.65 -7.21
C GLY A 360 6.93 9.17 -8.58
N HIS A 361 7.38 7.99 -9.01
CA HIS A 361 7.22 7.54 -10.40
C HIS A 361 6.49 6.20 -10.54
N GLY A 362 6.28 5.46 -9.45
CA GLY A 362 5.72 4.10 -9.46
C GLY A 362 6.82 3.02 -9.44
N LEU A 363 6.45 1.81 -9.02
CA LEU A 363 7.40 0.72 -8.77
C LEU A 363 8.11 0.19 -10.04
N GLY A 364 7.40 0.09 -11.15
CA GLY A 364 7.91 -0.38 -12.45
C GLY A 364 8.40 0.75 -13.35
N SER A 365 8.65 1.95 -12.81
CA SER A 365 9.18 3.05 -13.60
C SER A 365 10.67 2.86 -13.90
N PRO A 366 11.22 3.42 -14.99
CA PRO A 366 12.66 3.36 -15.28
C PRO A 366 13.53 3.87 -14.12
N GLN A 367 13.08 4.88 -13.38
CA GLN A 367 13.78 5.42 -12.21
C GLN A 367 13.84 4.42 -11.05
N ALA A 368 12.73 3.72 -10.75
CA ALA A 368 12.71 2.72 -9.69
C ALA A 368 13.51 1.46 -10.09
N ILE A 369 13.42 1.04 -11.35
CA ILE A 369 14.22 -0.05 -11.91
C ILE A 369 15.71 0.27 -11.78
N HIS A 370 16.14 1.46 -12.20
CA HIS A 370 17.53 1.91 -12.12
C HIS A 370 18.10 1.80 -10.69
N TRP A 371 17.37 2.30 -9.68
CA TRP A 371 17.83 2.18 -8.29
C TRP A 371 17.78 0.73 -7.77
N THR A 372 16.96 -0.15 -8.35
CA THR A 372 17.01 -1.58 -8.07
C THR A 372 18.31 -2.20 -8.59
N GLU A 373 18.74 -1.83 -9.80
CA GLU A 373 20.01 -2.26 -10.39
C GLU A 373 21.21 -1.76 -9.59
N VAL A 374 21.22 -0.49 -9.18
CA VAL A 374 22.28 0.05 -8.29
C VAL A 374 22.38 -0.75 -7.00
N ARG A 375 21.23 -1.06 -6.36
CA ARG A 375 21.21 -1.90 -5.16
C ARG A 375 21.73 -3.32 -5.42
N ALA A 376 21.45 -3.90 -6.59
CA ALA A 376 21.99 -5.20 -6.98
C ALA A 376 23.52 -5.17 -7.11
N VAL A 377 24.08 -4.10 -7.68
CA VAL A 377 25.54 -3.90 -7.75
C VAL A 377 26.14 -3.72 -6.36
N LEU A 378 25.48 -2.98 -5.46
CA LEU A 378 25.96 -2.80 -4.08
C LEU A 378 25.95 -4.10 -3.28
N ALA A 379 24.91 -4.93 -3.43
CA ALA A 379 24.85 -6.26 -2.83
C ALA A 379 26.00 -7.14 -3.31
N ARG A 380 26.32 -7.07 -4.61
CA ARG A 380 27.49 -7.76 -5.17
C ARG A 380 28.82 -7.27 -4.58
N ILE A 381 29.00 -5.96 -4.41
CA ILE A 381 30.20 -5.37 -3.78
C ILE A 381 30.32 -5.81 -2.31
N ALA A 382 29.19 -5.98 -1.62
CA ALA A 382 29.12 -6.49 -0.26
C ALA A 382 29.29 -8.02 -0.15
N ASP A 383 29.59 -8.71 -1.25
CA ASP A 383 29.69 -10.17 -1.37
C ASP A 383 28.43 -10.94 -0.94
N ASP A 384 27.24 -10.36 -1.21
CA ASP A 384 25.94 -11.02 -1.03
C ASP A 384 25.32 -11.43 -2.38
N PRO A 385 25.69 -12.61 -2.91
CA PRO A 385 25.22 -13.06 -4.22
C PRO A 385 23.74 -13.44 -4.24
N ALA A 386 23.13 -13.78 -3.10
CA ALA A 386 21.71 -14.13 -3.04
C ALA A 386 20.86 -12.87 -3.23
N LEU A 387 21.13 -11.83 -2.45
CA LEU A 387 20.45 -10.55 -2.56
C LEU A 387 20.69 -9.88 -3.92
N ALA A 388 21.93 -9.95 -4.43
CA ALA A 388 22.23 -9.41 -5.76
C ALA A 388 21.42 -10.13 -6.85
N CYS A 389 21.29 -11.45 -6.78
CA CYS A 389 20.46 -12.24 -7.70
C CYS A 389 18.98 -11.81 -7.65
N GLU A 390 18.39 -11.72 -6.46
CA GLU A 390 16.99 -11.28 -6.27
C GLU A 390 16.72 -9.91 -6.89
N LEU A 391 17.61 -8.95 -6.64
CA LEU A 391 17.45 -7.59 -7.14
C LEU A 391 17.59 -7.54 -8.67
N TRP A 392 18.50 -8.31 -9.26
CA TRP A 392 18.59 -8.43 -10.72
C TRP A 392 17.35 -9.10 -11.34
N LEU A 393 16.79 -10.12 -10.69
CA LEU A 393 15.53 -10.74 -11.13
C LEU A 393 14.35 -9.78 -11.05
N SER A 394 14.28 -8.98 -9.98
CA SER A 394 13.28 -7.93 -9.83
C SER A 394 13.39 -6.88 -10.93
N ALA A 395 14.61 -6.40 -11.21
CA ALA A 395 14.86 -5.45 -12.30
C ALA A 395 14.47 -6.03 -13.67
N ALA A 396 14.85 -7.29 -13.95
CA ALA A 396 14.49 -7.98 -15.19
C ALA A 396 12.96 -8.10 -15.36
N HIS A 397 12.25 -8.48 -14.30
CA HIS A 397 10.79 -8.59 -14.30
C HIS A 397 10.12 -7.25 -14.63
N PHE A 398 10.55 -6.16 -13.99
CA PHE A 398 9.96 -4.84 -14.26
C PHE A 398 10.31 -4.32 -15.67
N ARG A 399 11.51 -4.60 -16.18
CA ARG A 399 11.89 -4.24 -17.56
C ARG A 399 11.10 -4.99 -18.63
N LEU A 400 10.78 -6.27 -18.38
CA LEU A 400 9.88 -7.04 -19.25
C LEU A 400 8.48 -6.41 -19.35
N GLY A 401 8.04 -5.74 -18.28
CA GLY A 401 6.77 -5.01 -18.25
C GLY A 401 6.75 -3.70 -19.04
N LEU A 402 7.90 -3.10 -19.34
CA LEU A 402 8.00 -1.84 -20.10
C LEU A 402 7.54 -2.04 -21.55
N ARG A 403 7.02 -0.97 -22.18
CA ARG A 403 6.55 -0.97 -23.59
C ARG A 403 6.98 0.29 -24.33
N GLY A 404 7.12 0.20 -25.65
CA GLY A 404 7.51 1.34 -26.50
C GLY A 404 9.00 1.65 -26.38
N ALA A 405 9.37 2.93 -26.44
CA ALA A 405 10.77 3.38 -26.39
C ALA A 405 11.51 2.99 -25.10
N ASP A 406 10.78 2.73 -24.01
CA ASP A 406 11.34 2.33 -22.72
C ASP A 406 11.59 0.81 -22.62
N HIS A 407 11.12 0.01 -23.58
CA HIS A 407 11.36 -1.44 -23.61
C HIS A 407 12.61 -1.77 -24.42
N ASN A 408 13.63 -2.32 -23.75
CA ASN A 408 14.86 -2.77 -24.38
C ASN A 408 15.14 -4.24 -24.03
N PRO A 409 14.93 -5.19 -24.96
CA PRO A 409 15.20 -6.61 -24.74
C PRO A 409 16.65 -6.91 -24.33
N ALA A 410 17.62 -6.09 -24.76
CA ALA A 410 19.02 -6.26 -24.40
C ALA A 410 19.26 -5.96 -22.90
N GLU A 411 18.56 -4.97 -22.34
CA GLU A 411 18.69 -4.62 -20.92
C GLU A 411 18.01 -5.66 -20.01
N VAL A 412 16.88 -6.22 -20.44
CA VAL A 412 16.25 -7.37 -19.77
C VAL A 412 17.24 -8.53 -19.69
N ARG A 413 17.87 -8.86 -20.82
CA ARG A 413 18.83 -9.95 -20.91
C ARG A 413 20.06 -9.70 -20.04
N ALA A 414 20.60 -8.48 -20.07
CA ALA A 414 21.72 -8.10 -19.22
C ALA A 414 21.38 -8.26 -17.72
N CYS A 415 20.16 -7.94 -17.30
CA CYS A 415 19.71 -8.19 -15.93
C CYS A 415 19.64 -9.69 -15.62
N LEU A 416 19.08 -10.51 -16.52
CA LEU A 416 19.00 -11.96 -16.34
C LEU A 416 20.38 -12.63 -16.30
N ASP A 417 21.30 -12.22 -17.17
CA ASP A 417 22.66 -12.78 -17.20
C ASP A 417 23.44 -12.43 -15.92
N ARG A 418 23.25 -11.22 -15.39
CA ARG A 418 23.78 -10.83 -14.07
C ARG A 418 23.13 -11.62 -12.94
N ALA A 419 21.80 -11.81 -12.97
CA ALA A 419 21.10 -12.64 -12.00
C ALA A 419 21.62 -14.08 -12.00
N LEU A 420 21.80 -14.69 -13.18
CA LEU A 420 22.34 -16.04 -13.33
C LEU A 420 23.79 -16.13 -12.82
N HIS A 421 24.61 -15.12 -13.11
CA HIS A 421 25.96 -15.04 -12.60
C HIS A 421 26.00 -15.02 -11.07
N GLU A 422 25.21 -14.16 -10.42
CA GLU A 422 25.15 -14.10 -8.95
C GLU A 422 24.56 -15.38 -8.35
N TRP A 423 23.50 -15.94 -8.95
CA TRP A 423 22.94 -17.23 -8.54
C TRP A 423 23.98 -18.35 -8.57
N SER A 424 24.89 -18.32 -9.55
CA SER A 424 25.97 -19.30 -9.65
C SER A 424 26.98 -19.20 -8.49
N ARG A 425 27.03 -18.07 -7.78
CA ARG A 425 27.90 -17.84 -6.62
C ARG A 425 27.22 -18.17 -5.28
N VAL A 426 25.89 -18.30 -5.26
CA VAL A 426 25.13 -18.67 -4.04
C VAL A 426 25.53 -20.06 -3.57
N LYS A 427 25.85 -20.19 -2.28
CA LYS A 427 26.31 -21.45 -1.65
C LYS A 427 25.19 -22.18 -0.90
N ASP A 428 24.25 -21.44 -0.32
CA ASP A 428 23.13 -21.95 0.46
C ASP A 428 22.10 -22.67 -0.43
N ASN A 429 21.76 -23.90 -0.07
CA ASN A 429 20.83 -24.74 -0.83
C ASN A 429 19.39 -24.21 -0.78
N ALA A 430 18.97 -23.58 0.34
CA ALA A 430 17.63 -23.01 0.45
C ALA A 430 17.47 -21.83 -0.51
N ALA A 431 18.39 -20.86 -0.46
CA ALA A 431 18.42 -19.74 -1.40
C ALA A 431 18.57 -20.18 -2.87
N ILE A 432 19.40 -21.18 -3.16
CA ILE A 432 19.52 -21.76 -4.52
C ILE A 432 18.15 -22.24 -5.03
N SER A 433 17.40 -22.97 -4.19
CA SER A 433 16.09 -23.53 -4.53
C SER A 433 15.04 -22.43 -4.75
N GLU A 434 15.02 -21.42 -3.87
CA GLU A 434 14.05 -20.32 -3.92
C GLU A 434 14.21 -19.48 -5.20
N LEU A 435 15.45 -19.15 -5.55
CA LEU A 435 15.78 -18.28 -6.69
C LEU A 435 15.70 -18.98 -8.04
N ALA A 436 15.79 -20.31 -8.07
CA ALA A 436 15.79 -21.07 -9.32
C ALA A 436 14.46 -20.96 -10.08
N ARG A 437 13.32 -20.90 -9.39
CA ARG A 437 12.00 -20.83 -10.04
C ARG A 437 11.78 -19.49 -10.77
N PRO A 438 11.97 -18.32 -10.13
CA PRO A 438 11.89 -17.04 -10.81
C PRO A 438 12.86 -16.92 -12.00
N LEU A 439 14.09 -17.42 -11.85
CA LEU A 439 15.08 -17.45 -12.94
C LEU A 439 14.55 -18.21 -14.16
N LEU A 440 14.08 -19.44 -13.97
CA LEU A 440 13.58 -20.27 -15.07
C LEU A 440 12.34 -19.66 -15.75
N LEU A 441 11.42 -19.10 -14.96
CA LEU A 441 10.21 -18.43 -15.49
C LEU A 441 10.56 -17.20 -16.32
N LEU A 442 11.45 -16.34 -15.81
CA LEU A 442 11.83 -15.11 -16.51
C LEU A 442 12.65 -15.41 -17.77
N TYR A 443 13.61 -16.35 -17.71
CA TYR A 443 14.35 -16.77 -18.91
C TYR A 443 13.44 -17.36 -20.00
N GLY A 444 12.41 -18.13 -19.61
CA GLY A 444 11.41 -18.66 -20.56
C GLY A 444 10.51 -17.59 -21.19
N SER A 445 10.37 -16.43 -20.55
CA SER A 445 9.53 -15.33 -21.04
C SER A 445 10.20 -14.40 -22.06
N VAL A 446 11.51 -14.54 -22.29
CA VAL A 446 12.25 -13.73 -23.27
C VAL A 446 12.20 -14.39 -24.65
N ALA A 447 11.82 -13.64 -25.68
CA ALA A 447 11.64 -14.17 -27.04
C ALA A 447 12.88 -14.88 -27.63
N ASP A 448 14.08 -14.46 -27.21
CA ASP A 448 15.37 -15.00 -27.64
C ASP A 448 16.05 -15.76 -26.48
N HIS A 449 15.30 -16.68 -25.88
CA HIS A 449 15.72 -17.47 -24.72
C HIS A 449 16.92 -18.37 -25.08
N ARG A 450 17.92 -18.41 -24.20
CA ARG A 450 19.06 -19.34 -24.33
C ARG A 450 18.73 -20.66 -23.61
N PRO A 451 18.42 -21.76 -24.32
CA PRO A 451 18.08 -23.03 -23.68
C PRO A 451 19.21 -23.57 -22.78
N GLU A 452 20.45 -23.20 -23.09
CA GLU A 452 21.65 -23.53 -22.31
C GLU A 452 21.62 -22.99 -20.88
N ALA A 453 21.07 -21.78 -20.66
CA ALA A 453 21.00 -21.16 -19.35
C ALA A 453 20.00 -21.91 -18.43
N ALA A 454 18.83 -22.26 -18.98
CA ALA A 454 17.84 -23.07 -18.28
C ALA A 454 18.39 -24.47 -17.94
N GLU A 455 19.12 -25.09 -18.86
CA GLU A 455 19.72 -26.40 -18.62
C GLU A 455 20.87 -26.33 -17.60
N ALA A 456 21.66 -25.26 -17.59
CA ALA A 456 22.68 -25.02 -16.57
C ALA A 456 22.09 -24.92 -15.15
N ILE A 457 20.95 -24.22 -15.02
CA ILE A 457 20.20 -24.13 -13.75
C ILE A 457 19.73 -25.52 -13.30
N ARG A 458 19.03 -26.24 -14.19
CA ARG A 458 18.51 -27.60 -13.89
C ARG A 458 19.64 -28.57 -13.52
N ARG A 459 20.76 -28.52 -14.25
CA ARG A 459 21.94 -29.35 -13.98
C ARG A 459 22.53 -29.06 -12.60
N ARG A 460 22.61 -27.80 -12.17
CA ARG A 460 23.11 -27.44 -10.83
C ARG A 460 22.16 -27.93 -9.73
N LEU A 461 20.85 -27.78 -9.91
CA LEU A 461 19.85 -28.30 -8.96
C LEU A 461 19.97 -29.82 -8.79
N ARG A 462 20.06 -30.57 -9.90
CA ARG A 462 20.29 -32.03 -9.88
C ARG A 462 21.57 -32.41 -9.14
N ARG A 463 22.69 -31.73 -9.41
CA ARG A 463 23.98 -31.97 -8.72
C ARG A 463 23.91 -31.73 -7.21
N ARG A 464 23.00 -30.86 -6.75
CA ARG A 464 22.80 -30.51 -5.33
C ARG A 464 21.70 -31.31 -4.66
N GLY A 465 21.06 -32.25 -5.36
CA GLY A 465 19.94 -33.04 -4.84
C GLY A 465 18.67 -32.22 -4.60
N ILE A 466 18.53 -31.05 -5.24
CA ILE A 466 17.38 -30.17 -5.08
C ILE A 466 16.36 -30.49 -6.18
N ASN A 467 15.12 -30.77 -5.79
CA ASN A 467 14.03 -31.01 -6.74
C ASN A 467 13.81 -29.79 -7.63
N SER A 468 13.79 -30.01 -8.95
CA SER A 468 13.55 -28.92 -9.89
C SER A 468 12.14 -28.37 -9.70
N PRO A 469 11.95 -27.05 -9.59
CA PRO A 469 10.61 -26.47 -9.45
C PRO A 469 9.78 -26.79 -10.70
N ALA A 470 8.54 -27.23 -10.50
CA ALA A 470 7.59 -27.44 -11.59
C ALA A 470 7.32 -26.08 -12.27
N ILE A 471 7.60 -26.01 -13.57
CA ILE A 471 7.26 -24.87 -14.41
C ILE A 471 5.91 -25.21 -15.05
N PRO A 472 4.82 -24.47 -14.76
CA PRO A 472 3.57 -24.66 -15.49
C PRO A 472 3.81 -24.36 -16.98
N ALA A 473 3.28 -25.25 -17.84
CA ALA A 473 3.40 -25.17 -19.29
C ALA A 473 2.73 -23.92 -19.87
#